data_AF-A0A7L4R5U5-F1
#
_entry.id   AF-A0A7L4R5U5-F1
#
_cell.length_a   1.000
_cell.length_b   1.000
_cell.length_c   1.000
_cell.angle_alpha   90.00
_cell.angle_beta   90.00
_cell.angle_gamma   90.00
#
_symmetry.space_group_name_H-M   'P 1'
#
loop_
_entity.id
_entity.type
_entity.pdbx_description
1 polymer ?
#
loop_
_entity_poly.entity_id
_entity_poly.type
_entity_poly.pdbx_seq_one_letter_code
_entity_poly.pdbx_strand_id
1 'polypeptide(L)'
;MEAKEALGKIVAAGGIFIGIAGIIATIWFYFTLGGVIDGMRDSALAQTRSLDNILLNAGLTVGYAEDTVNSFSAFAGNTSATLDSYSEAIYGMGQAVESTASGLAAVPFMPADAVSGLRQTGTDMKDAAGDMGQTSQSAKDVGDSASSATFSLSEIKGEIDDARASVAQTERQINEMHSQSKLALLVLSILMIALFSLNTLMFAGQLRL
;
A
#
# COMPACT_ATOMS: atom_id res chain seq x y z
N MET A 1 -27.84 -24.59 -75.61
CA MET A 1 -27.97 -25.09 -74.23
C MET A 1 -26.66 -24.94 -73.45
N GLU A 2 -25.51 -25.22 -74.06
CA GLU A 2 -24.18 -25.19 -73.39
C GLU A 2 -23.75 -23.83 -72.79
N ALA A 3 -24.11 -22.70 -73.41
CA ALA A 3 -23.70 -21.38 -72.91
C ALA A 3 -24.35 -20.98 -71.57
N LYS A 4 -25.60 -21.40 -71.31
CA LYS A 4 -26.28 -21.17 -70.03
C LYS A 4 -25.67 -22.02 -68.91
N GLU A 5 -25.25 -23.24 -69.24
CA GLU A 5 -24.64 -24.15 -68.28
C GLU A 5 -23.21 -23.71 -67.89
N ALA A 6 -22.46 -23.17 -68.86
CA ALA A 6 -21.14 -22.56 -68.61
C ALA A 6 -21.23 -21.30 -67.74
N LEU A 7 -22.21 -20.41 -67.99
CA LEU A 7 -22.44 -19.24 -67.15
C LEU A 7 -22.86 -19.61 -65.72
N GLY A 8 -23.74 -20.61 -65.55
CA GLY A 8 -24.14 -21.09 -64.23
C GLY A 8 -22.97 -21.64 -63.40
N LYS A 9 -22.02 -22.34 -64.05
CA LYS A 9 -20.80 -22.86 -63.40
C LYS A 9 -19.84 -21.74 -63.00
N ILE A 10 -19.67 -20.71 -63.83
CA ILE A 10 -18.81 -19.55 -63.53
C ILE A 10 -19.38 -18.72 -62.39
N VAL A 11 -20.69 -18.47 -62.37
CA VAL A 11 -21.33 -17.71 -61.28
C VAL A 11 -21.36 -18.52 -59.98
N ALA A 12 -21.59 -19.84 -60.04
CA ALA A 12 -21.48 -20.71 -58.87
C ALA A 12 -20.05 -20.75 -58.31
N ALA A 13 -19.03 -20.82 -59.17
CA ALA A 13 -17.63 -20.74 -58.77
C ALA A 13 -17.27 -19.37 -58.15
N GLY A 14 -17.79 -18.27 -58.73
CA GLY A 14 -17.64 -16.92 -58.19
C GLY A 14 -18.29 -16.73 -56.81
N GLY A 15 -19.49 -17.28 -56.61
CA GLY A 15 -20.16 -17.26 -55.30
C GLY A 15 -19.42 -18.05 -54.21
N ILE A 16 -18.83 -19.19 -54.56
CA ILE A 16 -18.00 -19.99 -53.64
C ILE A 16 -16.71 -19.24 -53.27
N PHE A 17 -16.06 -18.58 -54.23
CA PHE A 17 -14.85 -17.80 -53.97
C PHE A 17 -15.11 -16.59 -53.06
N ILE A 18 -16.18 -15.85 -53.31
CA ILE A 18 -16.61 -14.74 -52.46
C ILE A 18 -16.92 -15.27 -51.05
N GLY A 19 -17.47 -16.48 -50.94
CA GLY A 19 -17.78 -17.08 -49.65
C GLY A 19 -16.60 -17.57 -48.83
N ILE A 20 -15.61 -18.18 -49.47
CA ILE A 20 -14.37 -18.55 -48.80
C ILE A 20 -13.62 -17.29 -48.34
N ALA A 21 -13.57 -16.24 -49.16
CA ALA A 21 -12.93 -14.98 -48.79
C ALA A 21 -13.59 -14.30 -47.58
N GLY A 22 -14.94 -14.31 -47.51
CA GLY A 22 -15.68 -13.76 -46.37
C GLY A 22 -15.45 -14.52 -45.06
N ILE A 23 -15.37 -15.85 -45.11
CA ILE A 23 -15.05 -16.69 -43.94
C ILE A 23 -13.62 -16.42 -43.47
N ILE A 24 -12.64 -16.36 -44.40
CA ILE A 24 -11.25 -16.05 -44.07
C ILE A 24 -11.13 -14.66 -43.42
N ALA A 25 -11.81 -13.65 -43.94
CA ALA A 25 -11.82 -12.31 -43.37
C ALA A 25 -12.41 -12.28 -41.94
N THR A 26 -13.47 -13.06 -41.70
CA THR A 26 -14.10 -13.18 -40.37
C THR A 26 -13.17 -13.85 -39.36
N ILE A 27 -12.48 -14.92 -39.77
CA ILE A 27 -11.48 -15.61 -38.95
C ILE A 27 -10.32 -14.66 -38.64
N TRP A 28 -9.80 -13.96 -39.64
CA TRP A 28 -8.72 -12.99 -39.46
C TRP A 28 -9.12 -11.89 -38.47
N PHE A 29 -10.32 -11.33 -38.62
CA PHE A 29 -10.87 -10.32 -37.70
C PHE A 29 -10.97 -10.84 -36.25
N TYR A 30 -11.43 -12.08 -36.05
CA TYR A 30 -11.47 -12.73 -34.74
C TYR A 30 -10.06 -12.85 -34.12
N PHE A 31 -9.06 -13.28 -34.89
CA PHE A 31 -7.68 -13.38 -34.37
C PHE A 31 -7.10 -12.00 -34.02
N THR A 32 -7.30 -10.99 -34.87
CA THR A 32 -6.78 -9.64 -34.64
C THR A 32 -7.40 -9.01 -33.39
N LEU A 33 -8.73 -9.00 -33.28
CA LEU A 33 -9.40 -8.48 -32.08
C LEU A 33 -9.10 -9.31 -30.84
N GLY A 34 -9.00 -10.63 -30.99
CA GLY A 34 -8.60 -11.53 -29.92
C GLY A 34 -7.24 -11.16 -29.34
N GLY A 35 -6.26 -10.84 -30.19
CA GLY A 35 -4.93 -10.38 -29.78
C GLY A 35 -4.94 -8.99 -29.13
N VAL A 36 -5.79 -8.07 -29.60
CA VAL A 36 -5.98 -6.75 -28.96
C VAL A 36 -6.54 -6.91 -27.54
N ILE A 37 -7.56 -7.76 -27.37
CA ILE A 37 -8.19 -8.06 -26.07
C ILE A 37 -7.17 -8.70 -25.11
N ASP A 38 -6.34 -9.63 -25.60
CA ASP A 38 -5.27 -10.22 -24.80
C ASP A 38 -4.23 -9.17 -24.38
N GLY A 39 -3.80 -8.32 -25.31
CA GLY A 39 -2.85 -7.24 -25.01
C GLY A 39 -3.37 -6.22 -24.01
N MET A 40 -4.66 -5.86 -24.09
CA MET A 40 -5.31 -4.98 -23.11
C MET A 40 -5.37 -5.63 -21.72
N ARG A 41 -5.73 -6.91 -21.63
CA ARG A 41 -5.72 -7.66 -20.36
C ARG A 41 -4.32 -7.70 -19.77
N ASP A 42 -3.32 -8.08 -20.57
CA ASP A 42 -1.96 -8.25 -20.09
C ASP A 42 -1.35 -6.92 -19.64
N SER A 43 -1.65 -5.81 -20.33
CA SER A 43 -1.28 -4.47 -19.89
C SER A 43 -1.96 -4.07 -18.58
N ALA A 44 -3.25 -4.36 -18.42
CA ALA A 44 -3.99 -4.07 -17.19
C ALA A 44 -3.45 -4.90 -16.02
N LEU A 45 -3.18 -6.19 -16.22
CA LEU A 45 -2.58 -7.08 -15.21
C LEU A 45 -1.14 -6.67 -14.86
N ALA A 46 -0.37 -6.15 -15.83
CA ALA A 46 0.96 -5.62 -15.54
C ALA A 46 0.87 -4.39 -14.61
N GLN A 47 -0.12 -3.52 -14.83
CA GLN A 47 -0.35 -2.36 -13.96
C GLN A 47 -0.81 -2.77 -12.56
N THR A 48 -1.74 -3.73 -12.43
CA THR A 48 -2.19 -4.21 -11.09
C THR A 48 -1.07 -4.88 -10.31
N ARG A 49 -0.24 -5.70 -10.95
CA ARG A 49 0.94 -6.30 -10.30
C ARG A 49 1.97 -5.26 -9.88
N SER A 50 2.17 -4.23 -10.70
CA SER A 50 3.03 -3.11 -10.33
C SER A 50 2.51 -2.40 -9.08
N LEU A 51 1.19 -2.19 -8.99
CA LEU A 51 0.53 -1.60 -7.83
C LEU A 51 0.65 -2.51 -6.59
N ASP A 52 0.42 -3.82 -6.71
CA ASP A 52 0.57 -4.74 -5.57
C ASP A 52 2.02 -4.75 -5.04
N ASN A 53 3.02 -4.70 -5.93
CA ASN A 53 4.43 -4.58 -5.51
C ASN A 53 4.73 -3.26 -4.77
N ILE A 54 4.15 -2.15 -5.23
CA ILE A 54 4.28 -0.85 -4.55
C ILE A 54 3.64 -0.92 -3.15
N LEU A 55 2.43 -1.48 -3.06
CA LEU A 55 1.71 -1.63 -1.79
C LEU A 55 2.43 -2.58 -0.84
N LEU A 56 3.02 -3.67 -1.34
CA LEU A 56 3.84 -4.58 -0.54
C LEU A 56 5.06 -3.87 0.05
N ASN A 57 5.77 -3.09 -0.77
CA ASN A 57 6.93 -2.33 -0.30
C ASN A 57 6.53 -1.22 0.69
N ALA A 58 5.39 -0.56 0.46
CA ALA A 58 4.83 0.40 1.40
C ALA A 58 4.50 -0.28 2.75
N GLY A 59 3.84 -1.44 2.74
CA GLY A 59 3.52 -2.19 3.94
C GLY A 59 4.76 -2.62 4.74
N LEU A 60 5.81 -3.08 4.05
CA LEU A 60 7.11 -3.37 4.68
C LEU A 60 7.73 -2.12 5.30
N THR A 61 7.74 -1.00 4.57
CA THR A 61 8.29 0.28 5.05
C THR A 61 7.56 0.78 6.29
N VAL A 62 6.23 0.71 6.28
CA VAL A 62 5.39 1.08 7.44
C VAL A 62 5.66 0.15 8.62
N GLY A 63 5.81 -1.16 8.38
CA GLY A 63 6.19 -2.11 9.44
C GLY A 63 7.54 -1.76 10.09
N TYR A 64 8.56 -1.45 9.29
CA TYR A 64 9.86 -1.01 9.85
C TYR A 64 9.77 0.31 10.61
N ALA A 65 8.93 1.24 10.15
CA ALA A 65 8.68 2.50 10.86
C ALA A 65 7.99 2.24 12.20
N GLU A 66 6.99 1.35 12.24
CA GLU A 66 6.25 0.94 13.45
C GLU A 66 7.22 0.37 14.50
N ASP A 67 8.08 -0.56 14.11
CA ASP A 67 9.09 -1.16 15.01
C ASP A 67 10.10 -0.13 15.54
N THR A 68 10.51 0.82 14.68
CA THR A 68 11.44 1.90 15.06
C THR A 68 10.80 2.84 16.07
N VAL A 69 9.56 3.26 15.83
CA VAL A 69 8.82 4.16 16.71
C VAL A 69 8.52 3.47 18.06
N ASN A 70 8.16 2.18 18.05
CA ASN A 70 7.98 1.40 19.28
C ASN A 70 9.26 1.32 20.11
N SER A 71 10.40 1.06 19.46
CA SER A 71 11.71 1.04 20.12
C SER A 71 12.07 2.41 20.71
N PHE A 72 11.76 3.48 20.00
CA PHE A 72 11.99 4.85 20.47
C PHE A 72 11.08 5.24 21.65
N SER A 73 9.80 4.88 21.60
CA SER A 73 8.86 5.08 22.72
C SER A 73 9.35 4.36 23.99
N ALA A 74 9.80 3.11 23.86
CA ALA A 74 10.39 2.37 24.97
C ALA A 74 11.68 3.03 25.51
N PHE A 75 12.55 3.51 24.62
CA PHE A 75 13.75 4.25 25.02
C PHE A 75 13.41 5.54 25.78
N ALA A 76 12.43 6.30 25.31
CA ALA A 76 11.97 7.53 25.95
C ALA A 76 11.39 7.25 27.35
N GLY A 77 10.56 6.20 27.47
CA GLY A 77 10.03 5.75 28.77
C GLY A 77 11.12 5.33 29.76
N ASN A 78 12.13 4.55 29.31
CA ASN A 78 13.27 4.17 30.14
C ASN A 78 14.11 5.38 30.57
N THR A 79 14.28 6.35 29.67
CA THR A 79 15.00 7.60 29.96
C THR A 79 14.28 8.41 31.02
N SER A 80 12.96 8.58 30.91
CA SER A 80 12.13 9.23 31.93
C SER A 80 12.26 8.54 33.28
N ALA A 81 12.10 7.20 33.35
CA ALA A 81 12.23 6.47 34.61
C ALA A 81 13.62 6.61 35.26
N THR A 82 14.67 6.68 34.44
CA THR A 82 16.04 6.90 34.92
C THR A 82 16.22 8.31 35.47
N LEU A 83 15.70 9.32 34.76
CA LEU A 83 15.76 10.72 35.18
C LEU A 83 14.95 10.97 36.45
N ASP A 84 13.80 10.32 36.63
CA ASP A 84 13.02 10.37 37.87
C ASP A 84 13.83 9.85 39.06
N SER A 85 14.48 8.70 38.89
CA SER A 85 15.35 8.10 39.92
C SER A 85 16.52 9.02 40.30
N TYR A 86 17.16 9.63 39.31
CA TYR A 86 18.24 10.59 39.55
C TYR A 86 17.76 11.89 40.18
N SER A 87 16.61 12.42 39.76
CA SER A 87 15.97 13.59 40.37
C SER A 87 15.73 13.33 41.86
N GLU A 88 15.14 12.19 42.22
CA GLU A 88 14.87 11.83 43.61
C GLU A 88 16.16 11.67 44.43
N ALA A 89 17.18 11.01 43.88
CA ALA A 89 18.46 10.84 44.54
C ALA A 89 19.17 12.19 44.78
N ILE A 90 19.20 13.08 43.78
CA ILE A 90 19.80 14.41 43.89
C ILE A 90 19.05 15.27 44.90
N TYR A 91 17.72 15.22 44.89
CA TYR A 91 16.90 15.92 45.87
C TYR A 91 17.19 15.45 47.30
N GLY A 92 17.31 14.13 47.51
CA GLY A 92 17.69 13.53 48.78
C GLY A 92 19.09 13.95 49.24
N MET A 93 20.07 14.02 48.33
CA MET A 93 21.40 14.53 48.64
C MET A 93 21.36 16.02 49.03
N GLY A 94 20.59 16.85 48.32
CA GLY A 94 20.40 18.27 48.67
C GLY A 94 19.85 18.45 50.08
N GLN A 95 18.87 17.63 50.48
CA GLN A 95 18.37 17.61 51.86
C GLN A 95 19.45 17.20 52.89
N ALA A 96 20.26 16.18 52.57
CA ALA A 96 21.34 15.74 53.44
C ALA A 96 22.42 16.83 53.62
N VAL A 97 22.74 17.55 52.56
CA VAL A 97 23.67 18.69 52.58
C VAL A 97 23.13 19.83 53.46
N GLU A 98 21.86 20.21 53.31
CA GLU A 98 21.25 21.24 54.17
C GLU A 98 21.16 20.82 55.65
N SER A 99 20.85 19.54 55.90
CA SER A 99 20.85 18.97 57.25
C SER A 99 22.25 19.05 57.88
N THR A 100 23.27 18.70 57.10
CA THR A 100 24.68 18.82 57.50
C THR A 100 25.04 20.28 57.80
N ALA A 101 24.65 21.21 56.93
CA ALA A 101 24.89 22.64 57.14
C ALA A 101 24.23 23.14 58.44
N SER A 102 23.01 22.68 58.73
CA SER A 102 22.28 23.03 59.96
C SER A 102 22.94 22.45 61.21
N GLY A 103 23.51 21.24 61.13
CA GLY A 103 24.32 20.65 62.19
C GLY A 103 25.63 21.41 62.43
N LEU A 104 26.32 21.80 61.35
CA LEU A 104 27.57 22.58 61.44
C LEU A 104 27.34 24.00 61.98
N ALA A 105 26.17 24.60 61.72
CA ALA A 105 25.80 25.90 62.27
C ALA A 105 25.76 25.91 63.81
N ALA A 106 25.57 24.76 64.44
CA ALA A 106 25.58 24.60 65.89
C ALA A 106 26.99 24.37 66.47
N VAL A 107 28.02 24.17 65.64
CA VAL A 107 29.39 23.93 66.07
C VAL A 107 30.09 25.25 66.41
N PRO A 108 30.66 25.41 67.62
CA PRO A 108 31.41 26.62 67.98
C PRO A 108 32.60 26.82 67.03
N PHE A 109 32.83 28.08 66.62
CA PHE A 109 33.91 28.50 65.70
C PHE A 109 33.77 28.07 64.24
N MET A 110 32.64 27.47 63.83
CA MET A 110 32.38 27.21 62.42
C MET A 110 32.24 28.52 61.64
N PRO A 111 32.95 28.72 60.50
CA PRO A 111 32.77 29.91 59.68
C PRO A 111 31.35 29.98 59.10
N ALA A 112 30.68 31.13 59.29
CA ALA A 112 29.33 31.35 58.79
C ALA A 112 29.25 31.20 57.26
N ASP A 113 30.29 31.64 56.54
CA ASP A 113 30.36 31.55 55.08
C ASP A 113 30.41 30.09 54.61
N ALA A 114 31.06 29.19 55.36
CA ALA A 114 31.12 27.77 55.03
C ALA A 114 29.74 27.09 55.20
N VAL A 115 29.03 27.44 56.27
CA VAL A 115 27.65 26.99 56.51
C VAL A 115 26.70 27.52 55.43
N SER A 116 26.84 28.79 55.07
CA SER A 116 26.03 29.40 54.01
C SER A 116 26.32 28.78 52.65
N GLY A 117 27.59 28.50 52.33
CA GLY A 117 27.99 27.81 51.11
C GLY A 117 27.38 26.42 50.99
N LEU A 118 27.39 25.64 52.08
CA LEU A 118 26.74 24.33 52.09
C LEU A 118 25.22 24.42 51.91
N ARG A 119 24.55 25.39 52.55
CA ARG A 119 23.11 25.61 52.33
C ARG A 119 22.79 25.95 50.89
N GLN A 120 23.63 26.79 50.26
CA GLN A 120 23.48 27.12 48.85
C GLN A 120 23.66 25.88 47.98
N THR A 121 24.70 25.07 48.21
CA THR A 121 24.89 23.80 47.50
C THR A 121 23.67 22.89 47.64
N GLY A 122 23.10 22.77 48.84
CA GLY A 122 21.88 21.98 49.06
C GLY A 122 20.67 22.50 48.28
N THR A 123 20.52 23.83 48.18
CA THR A 123 19.47 24.47 47.37
C THR A 123 19.70 24.22 45.88
N ASP A 124 20.91 24.47 45.38
CA ASP A 124 21.28 24.26 43.97
C ASP A 124 21.05 22.81 43.54
N MET A 125 21.30 21.84 44.43
CA MET A 125 21.01 20.43 44.17
C MET A 125 19.52 20.15 44.04
N LYS A 126 18.68 20.73 44.89
CA LYS A 126 17.22 20.55 44.80
C LYS A 126 16.66 21.20 43.53
N ASP A 127 17.20 22.34 43.14
CA ASP A 127 16.82 23.01 41.89
C ASP A 127 17.21 22.14 40.68
N ALA A 128 18.44 21.61 40.67
CA ALA A 128 18.89 20.68 39.64
C ALA A 128 18.03 19.40 39.56
N ALA A 129 17.58 18.87 40.71
CA ALA A 129 16.62 17.77 40.75
C ALA A 129 15.28 18.16 40.11
N GLY A 130 14.79 19.39 40.36
CA GLY A 130 13.59 19.93 39.73
C GLY A 130 13.71 20.02 38.20
N ASP A 131 14.82 20.57 37.69
CA ASP A 131 15.10 20.65 36.25
C ASP A 131 15.18 19.26 35.60
N MET A 132 15.75 18.29 36.33
CA MET A 132 15.81 16.91 35.89
C MET A 132 14.43 16.25 35.82
N GLY A 133 13.54 16.56 36.78
CA GLY A 133 12.14 16.14 36.75
C GLY A 133 11.38 16.71 35.55
N GLN A 134 11.64 17.97 35.18
CA GLN A 134 11.07 18.56 33.95
C GLN A 134 11.58 17.88 32.68
N THR A 135 12.87 17.51 32.66
CA THR A 135 13.47 16.75 31.56
C THR A 135 12.87 15.35 31.46
N SER A 136 12.64 14.68 32.60
CA SER A 136 11.95 13.40 32.64
C SER A 136 10.54 13.48 32.06
N GLN A 137 9.77 14.50 32.46
CA GLN A 137 8.43 14.72 31.91
C GLN A 137 8.47 14.96 30.39
N SER A 138 9.44 15.73 29.91
CA SER A 138 9.63 15.93 28.46
C SER A 138 9.93 14.62 27.73
N ALA A 139 10.75 13.75 28.32
CA ALA A 139 11.02 12.42 27.76
C ALA A 139 9.75 11.56 27.71
N LYS A 140 8.91 11.63 28.74
CA LYS A 140 7.62 10.94 28.77
C LYS A 140 6.67 11.44 27.68
N ASP A 141 6.54 12.75 27.52
CA ASP A 141 5.67 13.37 26.50
C ASP A 141 6.10 12.96 25.08
N VAL A 142 7.42 12.86 24.85
CA VAL A 142 7.99 12.32 23.61
C VAL A 142 7.64 10.85 23.42
N GLY A 143 7.71 10.03 24.48
CA GLY A 143 7.33 8.63 24.46
C GLY A 143 5.85 8.41 24.12
N ASP A 144 4.97 9.22 24.71
CA ASP A 144 3.52 9.19 24.44
C ASP A 144 3.21 9.62 23.00
N SER A 145 3.90 10.66 22.51
CA SER A 145 3.79 11.10 21.11
C SER A 145 4.24 10.02 20.13
N ALA A 146 5.32 9.31 20.45
CA ALA A 146 5.79 8.17 19.67
C ALA A 146 4.76 7.03 19.68
N SER A 147 4.17 6.69 20.82
CA SER A 147 3.07 5.72 20.88
C SER A 147 1.88 6.12 20.01
N SER A 148 1.50 7.41 20.01
CA SER A 148 0.46 7.91 19.11
C SER A 148 0.82 7.72 17.64
N ALA A 149 2.08 7.95 17.26
CA ALA A 149 2.55 7.72 15.90
C ALA A 149 2.50 6.22 15.51
N THR A 150 2.79 5.31 16.45
CA THR A 150 2.58 3.86 16.23
C THR A 150 1.14 3.56 15.86
N PHE A 151 0.15 4.14 16.55
CA PHE A 151 -1.27 3.94 16.19
C PHE A 151 -1.59 4.41 14.77
N SER A 152 -1.12 5.60 14.38
CA SER A 152 -1.29 6.09 13.01
C SER A 152 -0.63 5.18 11.97
N LEU A 153 0.56 4.64 12.25
CA LEU A 153 1.23 3.68 11.36
C LEU A 153 0.44 2.37 11.22
N SER A 154 -0.17 1.90 12.31
CA SER A 154 -1.03 0.72 12.30
C SER A 154 -2.28 0.93 11.43
N GLU A 155 -2.89 2.13 11.49
CA GLU A 155 -4.01 2.51 10.63
C GLU A 155 -3.61 2.54 9.15
N ILE A 156 -2.48 3.18 8.82
CA ILE A 156 -1.94 3.21 7.45
C ILE A 156 -1.66 1.79 6.93
N LYS A 157 -1.14 0.91 7.79
CA LYS A 157 -0.92 -0.51 7.43
C LYS A 157 -2.24 -1.21 7.10
N GLY A 158 -3.30 -0.94 7.86
CA GLY A 158 -4.65 -1.43 7.56
C GLY A 158 -5.17 -0.91 6.21
N GLU A 159 -5.00 0.38 5.92
CA GLU A 159 -5.37 0.96 4.62
C GLU A 159 -4.60 0.33 3.45
N ILE A 160 -3.31 0.02 3.64
CA ILE A 160 -2.49 -0.69 2.64
C ILE A 160 -3.06 -2.09 2.40
N ASP A 161 -3.41 -2.83 3.45
CA ASP A 161 -3.99 -4.18 3.32
C ASP A 161 -5.34 -4.15 2.59
N ASP A 162 -6.20 -3.17 2.89
CA ASP A 162 -7.46 -2.93 2.19
C ASP A 162 -7.23 -2.59 0.71
N ALA A 163 -6.25 -1.73 0.41
CA ALA A 163 -5.87 -1.40 -0.96
C ALA A 163 -5.40 -2.64 -1.73
N ARG A 164 -4.62 -3.52 -1.10
CA ARG A 164 -4.18 -4.78 -1.71
C ARG A 164 -5.34 -5.73 -1.99
N ALA A 165 -6.31 -5.83 -1.07
CA ALA A 165 -7.52 -6.61 -1.29
C ALA A 165 -8.32 -6.07 -2.49
N SER A 166 -8.40 -4.75 -2.64
CA SER A 166 -9.04 -4.07 -3.78
C SER A 166 -8.31 -4.32 -5.11
N VAL A 167 -6.96 -4.30 -5.11
CA VAL A 167 -6.15 -4.68 -6.28
C VAL A 167 -6.43 -6.13 -6.69
N ALA A 168 -6.45 -7.06 -5.73
CA ALA A 168 -6.77 -8.47 -6.00
C ALA A 168 -8.21 -8.67 -6.52
N GLN A 169 -9.16 -7.83 -6.09
CA GLN A 169 -10.51 -7.82 -6.66
C GLN A 169 -10.51 -7.30 -8.10
N THR A 170 -9.77 -6.23 -8.37
CA THR A 170 -9.63 -5.64 -9.71
C THR A 170 -9.02 -6.65 -10.69
N GLU A 171 -8.01 -7.42 -10.28
CA GLU A 171 -7.43 -8.48 -11.10
C GLU A 171 -8.45 -9.56 -11.46
N ARG A 172 -9.29 -9.97 -10.51
CA ARG A 172 -10.39 -10.93 -10.77
C ARG A 172 -11.39 -10.35 -11.77
N GLN A 173 -11.76 -9.08 -11.64
CA GLN A 173 -12.67 -8.41 -12.58
C GLN A 173 -12.07 -8.28 -13.98
N ILE A 174 -10.78 -7.97 -14.11
CA ILE A 174 -10.07 -7.94 -15.40
C ILE A 174 -10.13 -9.31 -16.08
N ASN A 175 -9.88 -10.39 -15.33
CA ASN A 175 -9.94 -11.75 -15.87
C ASN A 175 -11.37 -12.16 -16.29
N GLU A 176 -12.37 -11.78 -15.50
CA GLU A 176 -13.78 -12.03 -15.84
C GLU A 176 -14.20 -11.27 -17.10
N MET A 177 -13.90 -9.98 -17.19
CA MET A 177 -14.18 -9.17 -18.39
C MET A 177 -13.46 -9.72 -19.62
N HIS A 178 -12.23 -10.21 -19.47
CA HIS A 178 -11.48 -10.85 -20.55
C HIS A 178 -12.19 -12.12 -21.06
N SER A 179 -12.62 -12.98 -20.14
CA SER A 179 -13.40 -14.19 -20.46
C SER A 179 -14.69 -13.85 -21.20
N GLN A 180 -15.46 -12.87 -20.69
CA GLN A 180 -16.70 -12.41 -21.33
C GLN A 180 -16.45 -11.80 -22.71
N SER A 181 -15.37 -11.04 -22.88
CA SER A 181 -14.99 -10.43 -24.15
C SER A 181 -14.62 -11.49 -25.19
N LYS A 182 -13.89 -12.55 -24.78
CA LYS A 182 -13.58 -13.70 -25.65
C LYS A 182 -14.84 -14.46 -26.07
N LEU A 183 -15.76 -14.69 -25.13
CA LEU A 183 -17.03 -15.34 -25.42
C LEU A 183 -17.88 -14.51 -26.41
N ALA A 184 -17.99 -13.20 -26.20
CA ALA A 184 -18.71 -12.31 -27.09
C ALA A 184 -18.10 -12.30 -28.50
N LEU A 185 -16.76 -12.27 -28.59
CA LEU A 185 -16.04 -12.33 -29.86
C LEU A 185 -16.31 -13.65 -30.60
N LEU A 186 -16.37 -14.77 -29.87
CA LEU A 186 -16.71 -16.10 -30.42
C LEU A 186 -18.14 -16.14 -30.94
N VAL A 187 -19.11 -15.64 -30.16
CA VAL A 187 -20.52 -15.61 -30.57
C VAL A 187 -20.68 -14.74 -31.83
N LEU A 188 -20.03 -13.57 -31.87
CA LEU A 188 -20.07 -12.67 -33.03
C LEU A 188 -19.46 -13.33 -34.27
N SER A 189 -18.34 -14.05 -34.14
CA SER A 189 -17.71 -14.72 -35.28
C SER A 189 -18.60 -15.84 -35.84
N ILE A 190 -19.23 -16.64 -34.97
CA ILE A 190 -20.20 -17.66 -35.38
C ILE A 190 -21.41 -17.02 -36.10
N LEU A 191 -21.96 -15.93 -35.56
CA LEU A 191 -23.08 -15.22 -36.17
C LEU A 191 -22.74 -14.69 -37.56
N MET A 192 -21.55 -14.08 -37.72
CA MET A 192 -21.07 -13.57 -39.00
C MET A 192 -20.91 -14.70 -40.03
N ILE A 193 -20.34 -15.84 -39.65
CA ILE A 193 -20.22 -17.02 -40.53
C ILE A 193 -21.59 -17.54 -40.94
N ALA A 194 -22.56 -17.61 -40.01
CA ALA A 194 -23.91 -18.08 -40.29
C ALA A 194 -24.65 -17.14 -41.27
N LEU A 195 -24.60 -15.83 -41.03
CA LEU A 195 -25.19 -14.81 -41.91
C LEU A 195 -24.57 -14.87 -43.30
N PHE A 196 -23.25 -15.01 -43.38
CA PHE A 196 -22.55 -15.12 -44.65
C PHE A 196 -22.98 -16.39 -45.42
N SER A 197 -23.03 -17.53 -44.73
CA SER A 197 -23.45 -18.82 -45.32
C SER A 197 -24.89 -18.74 -45.85
N LEU A 198 -25.79 -18.12 -45.10
CA LEU A 198 -27.20 -17.93 -45.50
C LEU A 198 -27.32 -17.04 -46.75
N ASN A 199 -26.56 -15.95 -46.81
CA ASN A 199 -26.56 -15.04 -47.96
C ASN A 199 -26.02 -15.72 -49.23
N THR A 200 -24.97 -16.53 -49.09
CA THR A 200 -24.41 -17.33 -50.19
C THR A 200 -25.42 -18.36 -50.70
N LEU A 201 -26.15 -19.02 -49.81
CA LEU A 201 -27.21 -19.98 -50.14
C LEU A 201 -28.39 -19.32 -50.87
N MET A 202 -28.82 -18.13 -50.42
CA MET A 202 -29.89 -17.38 -51.10
C MET A 202 -29.47 -16.96 -52.51
N PHE A 203 -28.24 -16.48 -52.70
CA PHE A 203 -27.71 -16.13 -54.03
C PHE A 203 -27.64 -17.35 -54.95
N ALA A 204 -27.18 -18.50 -54.45
CA ALA A 204 -27.14 -19.75 -55.21
C ALA A 204 -28.55 -20.28 -55.56
N GLY A 205 -29.53 -20.07 -54.68
CA GLY A 205 -30.93 -20.43 -54.89
C GLY A 205 -31.62 -19.57 -55.96
N GLN A 206 -31.35 -18.25 -55.99
CA GLN A 206 -31.88 -17.36 -57.02
C GLN A 206 -31.27 -17.60 -58.42
N LEU A 207 -30.08 -18.20 -58.50
CA LEU A 207 -29.46 -18.59 -59.77
C LEU A 207 -29.96 -19.91 -60.35
N ARG A 208 -30.74 -20.70 -59.60
CA ARG A 208 -31.33 -21.98 -60.04
C ARG A 208 -32.78 -21.88 -60.53
N LEU A 209 -33.45 -20.75 -60.31
CA LEU A 209 -34.77 -20.40 -60.84
C LEU A 209 -34.61 -19.62 -62.16
#